data_AF-A0A7Y4K138-F1
#
_entry.id   AF-A0A7Y4K138-F1
#
_cell.length_a   1.000
_cell.length_b   1.000
_cell.length_c   1.000
_cell.angle_alpha   90.00
_cell.angle_beta   90.00
_cell.angle_gamma   90.00
#
_symmetry.space_group_name_H-M   'P 1'
#
loop_
_entity.id
_entity.type
_entity.pdbx_description
1 polymer ?
#
loop_
_entity_poly.entity_id
_entity_poly.type
_entity_poly.pdbx_seq_one_letter_code
_entity_poly.pdbx_strand_id
1 'polypeptide(L)'
;MAQIKLGELLIKANVLQESQLKAALAEQAKWGGKLGEILVRMNLVSEDILVRALSKQLGMPAVNLDAVQMVPPHVKSKIPAQTARDFSVVPLQLRDDGKTLVVAMSDPLNVRVLDELRALSKCRIVANVAGRTSVARAFARLYEETAELEDADTNFKVVDAQGRTVVKNLKDLDPAAAVAMSPKPAAAAA
;
A
#
# COMPACT_ATOMS: atom_id res chain seq x y z
N MET A 1 30.51 14.67 7.89
CA MET A 1 29.93 14.73 9.26
C MET A 1 29.59 13.31 9.68
N ALA A 2 29.97 12.89 10.89
CA ALA A 2 29.69 11.53 11.36
C ALA A 2 28.17 11.37 11.51
N GLN A 3 27.57 10.54 10.65
CA GLN A 3 26.18 10.09 10.80
C GLN A 3 26.05 9.42 12.17
N ILE A 4 25.24 10.00 13.06
CA ILE A 4 24.93 9.39 14.36
C ILE A 4 24.27 8.04 14.08
N LYS A 5 24.83 6.95 14.61
CA LYS A 5 24.27 5.62 14.40
C LYS A 5 22.91 5.52 15.08
N LEU A 6 21.96 4.85 14.43
CA LEU A 6 20.61 4.63 14.97
C LEU A 6 20.62 4.06 16.40
N GLY A 7 21.47 3.06 16.65
CA GLY A 7 21.59 2.45 17.98
C GLY A 7 22.07 3.42 19.05
N GLU A 8 23.05 4.26 18.75
CA GLU A 8 23.54 5.28 19.68
C GLU A 8 22.49 6.37 19.93
N LEU A 9 21.72 6.74 18.90
CA LEU A 9 20.62 7.70 19.02
C LEU A 9 19.51 7.18 19.93
N LEU A 10 19.18 5.89 19.83
CA LEU A 10 18.19 5.24 20.69
C LEU A 10 18.66 5.08 22.14
N ILE A 11 19.96 4.81 22.35
CA ILE A 11 20.56 4.80 23.70
C ILE A 11 20.52 6.19 24.32
N LYS A 12 20.94 7.23 23.58
CA LYS A 12 20.89 8.62 24.06
C LYS A 12 19.47 9.09 24.38
N ALA A 13 18.47 8.54 23.70
CA ALA A 13 17.07 8.80 23.98
C ALA A 13 16.49 7.99 25.15
N ASN A 14 17.32 7.19 25.85
CA ASN A 14 16.92 6.26 26.91
C ASN A 14 15.85 5.24 26.49
N VAL A 15 15.75 4.95 25.19
CA VAL A 15 14.83 3.95 24.64
C VAL A 15 15.45 2.56 24.71
N LEU A 16 16.77 2.48 24.57
CA LEU A 16 17.51 1.23 24.46
C LEU A 16 18.70 1.22 25.42
N GLN A 17 18.99 0.07 26.02
CA GLN A 17 20.22 -0.16 26.76
C GLN A 17 21.32 -0.71 25.84
N GLU A 18 22.59 -0.53 26.21
CA GLU A 18 23.72 -1.09 25.45
C GLU A 18 23.65 -2.62 25.31
N SER A 19 23.18 -3.31 26.36
CA SER A 19 22.99 -4.76 26.36
C SER A 19 21.96 -5.20 25.30
N GLN A 20 20.85 -4.48 25.20
CA GLN A 20 19.79 -4.71 24.21
C GLN A 20 20.28 -4.41 22.78
N LEU A 21 21.08 -3.35 22.60
CA LEU A 21 21.70 -3.05 21.31
C LEU A 21 22.64 -4.17 20.86
N LYS A 22 23.48 -4.69 21.77
CA LYS A 22 24.38 -5.81 21.48
C LYS A 22 23.61 -7.06 21.08
N ALA A 23 22.51 -7.38 21.77
CA ALA A 23 21.64 -8.50 21.42
C ALA A 23 21.04 -8.34 20.01
N ALA A 24 20.51 -7.15 19.69
CA ALA A 24 19.95 -6.87 18.38
C ALA A 24 21.00 -6.94 17.24
N LEU A 25 22.23 -6.46 17.49
CA LEU A 25 23.34 -6.56 16.54
C LEU A 25 23.80 -8.00 16.33
N ALA A 26 23.82 -8.82 17.38
CA ALA A 26 24.13 -10.24 17.27
C ALA A 26 23.06 -10.97 16.43
N GLU A 27 21.79 -10.63 16.61
CA GLU A 27 20.70 -11.16 15.80
C GLU A 27 20.79 -10.68 14.33
N GLN A 28 21.18 -9.43 14.11
CA GLN A 28 21.46 -8.89 12.76
C GLN A 28 22.60 -9.62 12.08
N ALA A 29 23.69 -9.94 12.79
CA ALA A 29 24.81 -10.68 12.23
C ALA A 29 24.42 -12.10 11.82
N LYS A 30 23.46 -12.72 12.54
CA LYS A 30 23.00 -14.09 12.29
C LYS A 30 22.00 -14.19 11.13
N TRP A 31 21.04 -13.26 11.06
CA TRP A 31 19.91 -13.34 10.12
C TRP A 31 19.96 -12.30 9.00
N GLY A 32 20.84 -11.31 9.11
CA GLY A 32 20.86 -10.14 8.22
C GLY A 32 19.70 -9.18 8.47
N GLY A 33 19.49 -8.28 7.51
CA GLY A 33 18.42 -7.28 7.54
C GLY A 33 18.80 -5.98 8.25
N LYS A 34 17.80 -5.12 8.47
CA LYS A 34 18.00 -3.79 9.05
C LYS A 34 17.88 -3.82 10.56
N LEU A 35 18.82 -3.17 11.25
CA LEU A 35 18.81 -3.06 12.71
C LEU A 35 17.47 -2.55 13.26
N GLY A 36 16.86 -1.54 12.63
CA GLY A 36 15.56 -1.02 13.06
C GLY A 36 14.45 -2.08 13.05
N GLU A 37 14.37 -2.90 12.00
CA GLU A 37 13.36 -3.95 11.89
C GLU A 37 13.54 -5.04 12.94
N ILE A 38 14.80 -5.37 13.23
CA ILE A 38 15.15 -6.34 14.28
C ILE A 38 14.76 -5.80 15.66
N LEU A 39 15.03 -4.51 15.93
CA LEU A 39 14.63 -3.88 17.18
C LEU A 39 13.11 -3.89 17.41
N VAL A 40 12.31 -3.68 16.36
CA VAL A 40 10.85 -3.81 16.43
C VAL A 40 10.43 -5.26 16.62
N ARG A 41 11.03 -6.20 15.88
CA ARG A 41 10.72 -7.63 15.97
C ARG A 41 11.01 -8.22 17.35
N MET A 42 12.11 -7.79 17.98
CA MET A 42 12.48 -8.16 19.35
C MET A 42 11.64 -7.42 20.41
N ASN A 43 10.69 -6.59 20.00
CA ASN A 43 9.85 -5.75 20.85
C ASN A 43 10.65 -4.81 21.78
N LEU A 44 11.86 -4.43 21.35
CA LEU A 44 12.75 -3.52 22.08
C LEU A 44 12.39 -2.06 21.81
N VAL A 45 11.85 -1.76 20.63
CA VAL A 45 11.48 -0.41 20.20
C VAL A 45 10.16 -0.48 19.44
N SER A 46 9.23 0.43 19.73
CA SER A 46 8.00 0.53 18.92
C SER A 46 8.28 1.16 17.56
N GLU A 47 7.48 0.81 16.56
CA GLU A 47 7.63 1.32 15.19
C GLU A 47 7.60 2.86 15.14
N ASP A 48 6.72 3.48 15.92
CA ASP A 48 6.58 4.94 16.02
C ASP A 48 7.84 5.62 16.59
N ILE A 49 8.51 5.00 17.57
CA ILE A 49 9.79 5.49 18.09
C ILE A 49 10.89 5.31 17.04
N LEU A 50 10.92 4.17 16.35
CA LEU A 50 11.90 3.92 15.28
C LEU A 50 11.78 4.95 14.15
N VAL A 51 10.56 5.26 13.69
CA VAL A 51 10.32 6.24 12.63
C VAL A 51 10.78 7.64 13.06
N ARG A 52 10.50 8.04 14.29
CA ARG A 52 11.00 9.32 14.84
C ARG A 52 12.53 9.35 14.95
N ALA A 53 13.15 8.25 15.37
CA ALA A 53 14.60 8.13 15.44
C ALA A 53 15.25 8.24 14.05
N LEU A 54 14.71 7.54 13.06
CA LEU A 54 15.15 7.61 11.67
C LEU A 54 14.95 9.00 11.07
N SER A 55 13.81 9.63 11.34
CA SER A 55 13.54 11.01 10.91
C SER A 55 14.61 11.99 11.41
N LYS A 56 14.99 11.90 12.70
CA LYS A 56 16.07 12.71 13.28
C LYS A 56 17.44 12.39 12.69
N GLN A 57 17.75 11.11 12.49
CA GLN A 57 19.03 10.68 11.94
C GLN A 57 19.22 11.13 10.49
N LEU A 58 18.15 11.04 9.68
CA LEU A 58 18.18 11.32 8.25
C LEU A 58 17.87 12.78 7.91
N GLY A 59 17.37 13.56 8.88
CA GLY A 59 16.87 14.91 8.63
C GLY A 59 15.63 14.93 7.71
N MET A 60 14.89 13.83 7.66
CA MET A 60 13.70 13.66 6.81
C MET A 60 12.43 13.70 7.66
N PRO A 61 11.32 14.24 7.15
CA PRO A 61 10.06 14.26 7.89
C PRO A 61 9.52 12.84 8.10
N ALA A 62 9.07 12.55 9.31
CA ALA A 62 8.27 11.36 9.62
C ALA A 62 6.80 11.61 9.25
N VAL A 63 6.12 10.58 8.76
CA VAL A 63 4.67 10.63 8.52
C VAL A 63 3.98 9.48 9.24
N ASN A 64 2.89 9.79 9.92
CA ASN A 64 1.99 8.79 10.47
C ASN A 64 0.93 8.42 9.42
N LEU A 65 1.08 7.24 8.83
CA LEU A 65 0.18 6.75 7.79
C LEU A 65 -1.20 6.32 8.29
N ASP A 66 -1.38 6.09 9.59
CA ASP A 66 -2.70 5.78 10.14
C ASP A 66 -3.61 7.01 10.23
N ALA A 67 -3.02 8.21 10.27
CA ALA A 67 -3.74 9.48 10.21
C ALA A 67 -4.08 9.90 8.76
N VAL A 68 -3.48 9.26 7.76
CA VAL A 68 -3.78 9.52 6.34
C VAL A 68 -4.97 8.64 5.96
N GLN A 69 -6.18 9.18 6.10
CA GLN A 69 -7.40 8.45 5.76
C GLN A 69 -7.58 8.29 4.26
N MET A 70 -7.33 9.33 3.45
CA MET A 70 -7.66 9.35 2.03
C MET A 70 -6.54 9.96 1.19
N VAL A 71 -6.26 9.36 0.04
CA VAL A 71 -5.33 9.87 -0.97
C VAL A 71 -6.10 10.08 -2.28
N PRO A 72 -6.02 11.26 -2.91
CA PRO A 72 -6.76 11.53 -4.14
C PRO A 72 -6.44 10.53 -5.27
N PRO A 73 -7.42 10.09 -6.08
CA PRO A 73 -7.20 9.08 -7.12
C PRO A 73 -6.06 9.44 -8.09
N HIS A 74 -5.99 10.70 -8.51
CA HIS A 74 -4.96 11.20 -9.41
C HIS A 74 -3.53 11.14 -8.82
N VAL A 75 -3.39 11.07 -7.50
CA VAL A 75 -2.11 10.85 -6.80
C VAL A 75 -1.81 9.35 -6.74
N LYS A 76 -2.80 8.51 -6.42
CA LYS A 76 -2.65 7.04 -6.41
C LYS A 76 -2.23 6.51 -7.77
N SER A 77 -2.83 7.00 -8.86
CA SER A 77 -2.51 6.59 -10.24
C SER A 77 -1.08 6.92 -10.68
N LYS A 78 -0.33 7.73 -9.93
CA LYS A 78 1.10 7.99 -10.23
C LYS A 78 2.01 6.82 -9.93
N ILE A 79 1.60 5.91 -9.04
CA ILE A 79 2.39 4.73 -8.67
C ILE A 79 1.47 3.51 -8.76
N PRO A 80 1.72 2.56 -9.68
CA PRO A 80 1.00 1.30 -9.76
C PRO A 80 1.04 0.51 -8.46
N ALA A 81 -0.01 -0.25 -8.19
CA ALA A 81 -0.14 -1.04 -6.96
C ALA A 81 1.03 -2.02 -6.74
N GLN A 82 1.47 -2.70 -7.81
CA GLN A 82 2.62 -3.61 -7.74
C GLN A 82 3.89 -2.89 -7.29
N THR A 83 4.21 -1.76 -7.93
CA THR A 83 5.37 -0.93 -7.58
C THR A 83 5.29 -0.41 -6.14
N ALA A 84 4.11 0.03 -5.71
CA ALA A 84 3.88 0.50 -4.34
C ALA A 84 4.11 -0.62 -3.31
N ARG A 85 3.69 -1.84 -3.62
CA ARG A 85 3.90 -3.03 -2.78
C ARG A 85 5.37 -3.43 -2.72
N ASP A 86 6.01 -3.61 -3.88
CA ASP A 86 7.39 -4.11 -4.00
C ASP A 86 8.38 -3.16 -3.34
N PHE A 87 8.17 -1.86 -3.53
CA PHE A 87 9.04 -0.83 -2.95
C PHE A 87 8.60 -0.36 -1.58
N SER A 88 7.50 -0.91 -1.04
CA SER A 88 6.94 -0.48 0.24
C SER A 88 6.82 1.04 0.31
N VAL A 89 6.07 1.58 -0.66
CA VAL A 89 5.85 3.02 -0.84
C VAL A 89 4.36 3.32 -0.90
N VAL A 90 3.98 4.47 -0.35
CA VAL A 90 2.61 4.98 -0.47
C VAL A 90 2.67 6.44 -0.93
N PRO A 91 2.06 6.79 -2.08
CA PRO A 91 1.96 8.18 -2.49
C PRO A 91 0.97 8.92 -1.57
N LEU A 92 1.32 10.14 -1.14
CA LEU A 92 0.53 10.92 -0.19
C LEU A 92 -0.19 12.09 -0.88
N GLN A 93 0.56 12.88 -1.63
CA GLN A 93 0.06 14.10 -2.25
C GLN A 93 0.96 14.56 -3.39
N LEU A 94 0.38 15.32 -4.31
CA LEU A 94 1.12 16.10 -5.31
C LEU A 94 1.25 17.55 -4.85
N ARG A 95 2.40 18.14 -5.11
CA ARG A 95 2.75 19.55 -4.90
C ARG A 95 3.30 20.15 -6.19
N ASP A 96 3.47 21.47 -6.20
CA ASP A 96 4.03 22.23 -7.32
C ASP A 96 3.31 21.92 -8.65
N ASP A 97 1.97 21.99 -8.64
CA ASP A 97 1.12 21.72 -9.80
C ASP A 97 1.34 20.32 -10.41
N GLY A 98 1.64 19.32 -9.57
CA GLY A 98 1.86 17.95 -10.01
C GLY A 98 3.30 17.62 -10.39
N LYS A 99 4.25 18.55 -10.22
CA LYS A 99 5.68 18.31 -10.50
C LYS A 99 6.41 17.60 -9.36
N THR A 100 5.87 17.63 -8.15
CA THR A 100 6.49 17.03 -6.98
C THR A 100 5.54 16.04 -6.33
N LEU A 101 5.95 14.77 -6.23
CA LEU A 101 5.21 13.70 -5.57
C LEU A 101 5.80 13.45 -4.19
N VAL A 102 4.98 13.65 -3.16
CA VAL A 102 5.31 13.33 -1.78
C VAL A 102 4.93 11.88 -1.52
N VAL A 103 5.88 11.08 -1.08
CA VAL A 103 5.70 9.65 -0.83
C VAL A 103 6.13 9.29 0.59
N ALA A 104 5.45 8.33 1.19
CA ALA A 104 5.88 7.67 2.43
C ALA A 104 6.63 6.39 2.09
N MET A 105 7.81 6.18 2.68
CA MET A 105 8.65 5.03 2.41
C MET A 105 9.11 4.36 3.70
N SER A 106 9.16 3.03 3.69
CA SER A 106 9.83 2.27 4.77
C SER A 106 11.36 2.35 4.68
N ASP A 107 11.89 2.57 3.48
CA ASP A 107 13.32 2.70 3.23
C ASP A 107 13.69 3.93 2.37
N PRO A 108 13.77 5.11 2.98
CA PRO A 108 14.09 6.35 2.26
C PRO A 108 15.56 6.43 1.80
N LEU A 109 16.42 5.52 2.25
CA LEU A 109 17.84 5.47 1.86
C LEU A 109 18.09 4.67 0.57
N ASN A 110 17.07 3.97 0.07
CA ASN A 110 17.20 3.18 -1.13
C ASN A 110 17.14 4.09 -2.38
N VAL A 111 18.31 4.57 -2.80
CA VAL A 111 18.46 5.48 -3.95
C VAL A 111 17.88 4.87 -5.23
N ARG A 112 18.04 3.56 -5.43
CA ARG A 112 17.48 2.87 -6.60
C ARG A 112 15.96 2.99 -6.67
N VAL A 113 15.28 2.77 -5.55
CA VAL A 113 13.82 2.91 -5.48
C VAL A 113 13.41 4.36 -5.77
N LEU A 114 14.13 5.34 -5.21
CA LEU A 114 13.84 6.75 -5.47
C LEU A 114 13.97 7.11 -6.96
N ASP A 115 15.01 6.61 -7.63
CA ASP A 115 15.23 6.88 -9.06
C ASP A 115 14.19 6.20 -9.94
N GLU A 116 13.78 4.97 -9.59
CA GLU A 116 12.71 4.27 -10.29
C GLU A 116 11.36 4.97 -10.13
N LEU A 117 11.05 5.45 -8.92
CA LEU A 117 9.85 6.25 -8.67
C LEU A 117 9.85 7.59 -9.42
N ARG A 118 11.01 8.25 -9.55
CA ARG A 118 11.15 9.47 -10.36
C ARG A 118 10.88 9.19 -11.83
N ALA A 119 11.48 8.12 -12.38
CA ALA A 119 11.30 7.73 -13.76
C ALA A 119 9.84 7.39 -14.08
N LEU A 120 9.19 6.63 -13.20
CA LEU A 120 7.83 6.17 -13.36
C LEU A 120 6.79 7.31 -13.20
N SER A 121 6.91 8.11 -12.15
CA SER A 121 5.96 9.20 -11.87
C SER A 121 6.19 10.44 -12.75
N LYS A 122 7.39 10.59 -13.33
CA LYS A 122 7.89 11.81 -13.98
C LYS A 122 7.84 13.04 -13.07
N CYS A 123 7.84 12.83 -11.75
CA CYS A 123 7.80 13.86 -10.73
C CYS A 123 9.12 13.87 -9.93
N ARG A 124 9.42 15.01 -9.32
CA ARG A 124 10.40 15.07 -8.24
C ARG A 124 9.84 14.34 -7.03
N ILE A 125 10.63 13.47 -6.41
CA ILE A 125 10.19 12.69 -5.24
C ILE A 125 10.65 13.37 -3.96
N VAL A 126 9.70 13.64 -3.07
CA VAL A 126 9.95 14.03 -1.68
C VAL A 126 9.61 12.85 -0.80
N ALA A 127 10.62 12.24 -0.19
CA ALA A 127 10.47 11.06 0.64
C ALA A 127 10.24 11.43 2.10
N ASN A 128 9.20 10.84 2.69
CA ASN A 128 8.90 10.90 4.10
C ASN A 128 9.11 9.51 4.72
N VAL A 129 9.67 9.46 5.92
CA VAL A 129 9.93 8.20 6.62
C VAL A 129 8.64 7.68 7.25
N ALA A 130 8.32 6.42 7.00
CA ALA A 130 7.20 5.73 7.62
C ALA A 130 7.59 4.33 8.08
N GLY A 131 6.82 3.77 9.00
CA GLY A 131 7.02 2.40 9.47
C GLY A 131 6.68 1.38 8.39
N ARG A 132 7.39 0.25 8.33
CA ARG A 132 7.13 -0.83 7.37
C ARG A 132 5.71 -1.40 7.51
N THR A 133 5.26 -1.65 8.73
CA THR A 133 3.92 -2.17 9.03
C THR A 133 2.87 -1.12 8.74
N SER A 134 3.16 0.13 9.08
CA SER A 134 2.31 1.28 8.77
C SER A 134 2.10 1.47 7.25
N VAL A 135 3.17 1.33 6.47
CA VAL A 135 3.14 1.35 4.99
C VAL A 135 2.31 0.19 4.44
N ALA A 136 2.54 -1.04 4.92
CA ALA A 136 1.80 -2.21 4.45
C ALA A 136 0.29 -2.07 4.72
N ARG A 137 -0.08 -1.57 5.91
CA ARG A 137 -1.48 -1.32 6.26
C ARG A 137 -2.11 -0.21 5.41
N ALA A 138 -1.36 0.87 5.17
CA ALA A 138 -1.83 1.95 4.30
C ALA A 138 -1.98 1.51 2.84
N PHE A 139 -1.08 0.66 2.36
CA PHE A 139 -1.18 0.05 1.03
C PHE A 139 -2.48 -0.74 0.89
N ALA A 140 -2.78 -1.64 1.84
CA ALA A 140 -4.01 -2.44 1.82
C ALA A 140 -5.26 -1.55 1.76
N ARG A 141 -5.34 -0.51 2.60
CA ARG A 141 -6.47 0.44 2.59
C ARG A 141 -6.60 1.23 1.27
N LEU A 142 -5.48 1.66 0.68
CA LEU A 142 -5.52 2.62 -0.42
C LEU A 142 -5.59 1.96 -1.81
N TYR A 143 -5.04 0.75 -1.95
CA TYR A 143 -4.94 0.01 -3.20
C TYR A 143 -5.84 -1.23 -3.24
N GLU A 144 -5.98 -1.99 -2.15
CA GLU A 144 -6.79 -3.21 -2.17
C GLU A 144 -8.30 -2.91 -2.07
N GLU A 145 -8.71 -1.83 -1.39
CA GLU A 145 -10.11 -1.35 -1.39
C GLU A 145 -10.57 -0.88 -2.79
N THR A 146 -9.63 -0.62 -3.71
CA THR A 146 -9.96 -0.28 -5.11
C THR A 146 -10.04 -1.53 -6.00
N ALA A 147 -9.34 -2.61 -5.64
CA ALA A 147 -9.29 -3.85 -6.43
C ALA A 147 -10.59 -4.67 -6.35
N GLU A 148 -11.31 -4.62 -5.22
CA GLU A 148 -12.60 -5.33 -5.07
C GLU A 148 -13.68 -4.85 -6.06
N LEU A 149 -13.53 -3.66 -6.64
CA LEU A 149 -14.43 -3.12 -7.66
C LEU A 149 -13.99 -3.42 -9.10
N GLU A 150 -12.73 -3.79 -9.32
CA GLU A 150 -12.18 -4.07 -10.66
C GLU A 150 -12.17 -5.57 -11.01
N ASP A 151 -12.09 -6.46 -10.01
CA ASP A 151 -12.15 -7.93 -10.22
C ASP A 151 -13.59 -8.50 -10.31
N ALA A 152 -14.61 -7.64 -10.28
CA ALA A 152 -15.97 -8.02 -10.69
C ALA A 152 -16.08 -8.01 -12.24
N ASP A 153 -15.17 -8.72 -12.90
CA ASP A 153 -15.25 -8.99 -14.33
C ASP A 153 -16.50 -9.84 -14.60
N THR A 154 -17.55 -9.13 -15.01
CA THR A 154 -18.86 -9.59 -15.44
C THR A 154 -18.78 -10.50 -16.67
N ASN A 155 -18.20 -11.69 -16.57
CA ASN A 155 -18.27 -12.69 -17.63
C ASN A 155 -19.22 -13.84 -17.24
N PHE A 156 -20.49 -13.50 -17.02
CA PHE A 156 -21.55 -14.49 -16.94
C PHE A 156 -21.89 -14.97 -18.35
N LYS A 157 -21.43 -16.17 -18.70
CA LYS A 157 -21.87 -16.86 -19.92
C LYS A 157 -23.14 -17.63 -19.63
N VAL A 158 -24.27 -17.17 -20.16
CA VAL A 158 -25.50 -17.97 -20.16
C VAL A 158 -25.42 -18.95 -21.33
N VAL A 159 -25.48 -20.24 -21.04
CA VAL A 159 -25.48 -21.33 -22.01
C VAL A 159 -26.85 -22.00 -22.06
N ASP A 160 -27.35 -22.31 -23.25
CA ASP A 160 -28.59 -23.07 -23.43
C ASP A 160 -28.37 -24.57 -23.17
N ALA A 161 -29.46 -25.35 -23.17
CA ALA A 161 -29.43 -26.80 -22.97
C ALA A 161 -28.68 -27.59 -24.08
N GLN A 162 -28.24 -26.90 -25.15
CA GLN A 162 -27.48 -27.46 -26.26
C GLN A 162 -26.02 -26.96 -26.26
N GLY A 163 -25.58 -26.30 -25.18
CA GLY A 163 -24.20 -25.85 -24.98
C GLY A 163 -23.82 -24.60 -25.78
N ARG A 164 -24.77 -23.87 -26.34
CA ARG A 164 -24.49 -22.62 -27.09
C ARG A 164 -24.58 -21.42 -26.16
N THR A 165 -23.58 -20.54 -26.21
CA THR A 165 -23.57 -19.28 -25.44
C THR A 165 -24.55 -18.29 -26.07
N VAL A 166 -25.62 -17.96 -25.35
CA VAL A 166 -26.70 -17.09 -25.83
C VAL A 166 -26.50 -15.62 -25.42
N VAL A 167 -25.75 -15.36 -24.35
CA VAL A 167 -25.47 -13.98 -23.91
C VAL A 167 -24.02 -13.87 -23.47
N LYS A 168 -23.31 -12.86 -23.99
CA LYS A 168 -21.88 -12.60 -23.68
C LYS A 168 -21.67 -11.45 -22.71
N ASN A 169 -22.59 -10.48 -22.61
CA ASN A 169 -22.51 -9.39 -21.63
C ASN A 169 -23.90 -9.03 -21.08
N LEU A 170 -23.96 -8.53 -19.84
CA LEU A 170 -25.19 -8.04 -19.20
C LEU A 170 -25.83 -6.85 -19.94
N LYS A 171 -25.04 -6.11 -20.74
CA LYS A 171 -25.48 -4.96 -21.55
C LYS A 171 -26.28 -5.36 -22.80
N ASP A 172 -26.21 -6.63 -23.19
CA ASP A 172 -26.92 -7.17 -24.35
C ASP A 172 -28.31 -7.75 -23.97
N LEU A 173 -28.72 -7.66 -22.70
CA LEU A 173 -30.08 -7.99 -22.28
C LEU A 173 -31.03 -6.86 -22.68
N ASP A 174 -31.75 -7.06 -23.76
CA ASP A 174 -32.89 -6.23 -24.14
C ASP A 174 -34.04 -6.48 -23.14
N PRO A 175 -34.44 -5.50 -22.31
CA PRO A 175 -35.47 -5.70 -21.28
C PRO A 175 -36.86 -5.98 -21.86
N ALA A 176 -37.07 -5.76 -23.17
CA ALA A 176 -38.34 -5.98 -23.84
C ALA A 176 -38.66 -7.47 -24.13
N ALA A 177 -37.68 -8.38 -24.10
CA ALA A 177 -37.92 -9.79 -24.41
C ALA A 177 -38.48 -10.62 -23.24
N ALA A 178 -38.41 -10.11 -22.00
CA ALA A 178 -38.80 -10.85 -20.80
C ALA A 178 -40.33 -10.87 -20.50
N VAL A 179 -41.13 -10.07 -21.20
CA VAL A 179 -42.58 -9.90 -20.89
C VAL A 179 -43.49 -10.91 -21.63
N ALA A 180 -42.95 -11.81 -22.45
CA ALA A 180 -43.77 -12.71 -23.29
C ALA A 180 -44.04 -14.11 -22.68
N MET A 181 -43.88 -14.31 -21.36
CA MET A 181 -44.22 -15.58 -20.72
C MET A 181 -45.07 -15.40 -19.47
N SER A 182 -46.25 -14.80 -19.66
CA SER A 182 -47.36 -14.95 -18.72
C SER A 182 -48.01 -16.32 -18.93
N PRO A 183 -48.11 -17.21 -17.92
CA PRO A 183 -48.98 -18.36 -18.02
C PRO A 183 -50.44 -17.86 -17.91
N LYS A 184 -51.23 -18.09 -18.96
CA LYS A 184 -52.68 -17.92 -18.96
C LYS A 184 -53.29 -18.79 -17.85
N PRO A 185 -54.06 -18.24 -16.89
CA PRO A 185 -54.80 -19.07 -15.96
C PRO A 185 -55.96 -19.74 -16.72
N ALA A 186 -55.91 -21.06 -16.86
CA ALA A 186 -57.06 -21.84 -17.30
C ALA A 186 -58.03 -21.99 -16.13
N ALA A 187 -59.22 -21.47 -16.34
CA ALA A 187 -60.31 -21.36 -15.39
C ALA A 187 -60.79 -22.70 -14.85
N ALA A 188 -61.19 -22.67 -13.57
CA ALA A 188 -62.14 -23.60 -12.99
C ALA A 188 -63.55 -23.30 -13.53
N ALA A 189 -64.30 -24.34 -13.89
CA ALA A 189 -65.76 -24.30 -13.95
C ALA A 189 -66.33 -25.73 -13.82
N ALA A 190 -67.09 -25.91 -12.72
CA ALA A 190 -68.18 -26.85 -12.43
C ALA A 190 -68.05 -28.34 -12.83
#